data_AF-X0A8H6-F1
#
_entry.id   AF-X0A8H6-F1
#
_cell.length_a   1.000
_cell.length_b   1.000
_cell.length_c   1.000
_cell.angle_alpha   90.00
_cell.angle_beta   90.00
_cell.angle_gamma   90.00
#
_symmetry.space_group_name_H-M   'P 1'
#
loop_
_entity.id
_entity.type
_entity.pdbx_description
1 polymer ?
#
loop_
_entity_poly.entity_id
_entity_poly.type
_entity_poly.pdbx_seq_one_letter_code
_entity_poly.pdbx_strand_id
1 'polypeptide(L)'
;MASAAYNHSKVDALNLSSRRIHMEAFFKHLGLWNSDKVAKAREKCVEMLCQLLNKHGYTSISQQYFEYEVDALVWYNVLKRGKVLTEANRWPWSETIPKKVDLTTPASLVYRDWLRRNSPAEGEDGGETIPPEPSNAQEHQVPAASVAAESSKASQGPESTTARVSQPSVAPQDQASVPWRTRKTQLDSAEKRAAQQKKAEEMAAKQQLAQNLFDAELAKIEALKHEASKEETVDSTEAVETEEAQRNGADQQARNQPTLPTGFDWAADVKETPLFSPYVDPKDPVPIREDWGIHNFENVKGSALPSHSLCETIWWEVIDKPRGGPLLGPFELALPNWLDFHDLVLHDFHKIATNKLIDEDIVIAWRIEENHPVSLIVGPSPLKNHAEGDIPFGLRVRSNWLRVAAWIVDAYRGSPVRLVDYLWDYQRWVVCHGESEPFHVYQHLHGVWQDITDNPDEAAAAARMNRENMDKWLPEVHAILTQPPDNVELLLENWVRREGNDHTKGRTIIARDAWARVALNAAYSWFYTMMSKDSNN
;
A
#
# COMPACT_ATOMS: atom_id res chain seq x y z
N MET A 1 -36.25 -5.53 -2.41
CA MET A 1 -36.40 -5.41 -0.94
C MET A 1 -35.13 -4.76 -0.41
N ALA A 2 -35.22 -3.78 0.48
CA ALA A 2 -34.02 -3.26 1.14
C ALA A 2 -33.51 -4.30 2.15
N SER A 3 -32.26 -4.75 2.01
CA SER A 3 -31.64 -5.57 3.05
C SER A 3 -31.46 -4.69 4.29
N ALA A 4 -31.99 -5.11 5.44
CA ALA A 4 -31.65 -4.46 6.70
C ALA A 4 -30.12 -4.52 6.87
N ALA A 5 -29.50 -3.36 7.16
CA ALA A 5 -28.05 -3.27 7.33
C ALA A 5 -27.61 -4.18 8.48
N TYR A 6 -26.70 -5.11 8.20
CA TYR A 6 -26.28 -6.11 9.16
C TYR A 6 -25.48 -5.42 10.27
N ASN A 7 -26.03 -5.32 11.48
CA ASN A 7 -25.47 -4.41 12.48
C ASN A 7 -24.18 -4.97 13.09
N HIS A 8 -23.03 -4.43 12.67
CA HIS A 8 -21.70 -4.83 13.13
C HIS A 8 -21.27 -4.20 14.47
N SER A 9 -21.85 -3.07 14.89
CA SER A 9 -21.38 -2.29 16.05
C SER A 9 -21.78 -2.88 17.40
N LYS A 10 -22.63 -3.92 17.41
CA LYS A 10 -22.98 -4.69 18.62
C LYS A 10 -22.00 -5.83 18.93
N VAL A 11 -20.97 -6.02 18.11
CA VAL A 11 -19.99 -7.11 18.26
C VAL A 11 -18.72 -6.56 18.90
N ASP A 12 -18.26 -7.22 19.97
CA ASP A 12 -16.93 -6.98 20.52
C ASP A 12 -15.85 -7.44 19.51
N ALA A 13 -15.24 -6.46 18.84
CA ALA A 13 -14.17 -6.65 17.86
C ALA A 13 -12.92 -7.31 18.45
N LEU A 14 -12.69 -7.19 19.77
CA LEU A 14 -11.53 -7.75 20.46
C LEU A 14 -11.78 -9.21 20.90
N ASN A 15 -13.04 -9.65 20.94
CA ASN A 15 -13.43 -11.02 21.29
C ASN A 15 -13.46 -11.95 20.08
N LEU A 16 -12.57 -12.95 20.10
CA LEU A 16 -12.40 -13.94 19.04
C LEU A 16 -13.69 -14.71 18.69
N SER A 17 -14.44 -15.13 19.70
CA SER A 17 -15.68 -15.90 19.52
C SER A 17 -16.79 -15.03 18.96
N SER A 18 -16.93 -13.79 19.47
CA SER A 18 -17.93 -12.83 19.00
C SER A 18 -17.72 -12.47 17.54
N ARG A 19 -16.48 -12.18 17.11
CA ARG A 19 -16.15 -11.97 15.70
C ARG A 19 -16.55 -13.16 14.84
N ARG A 20 -16.12 -14.38 15.19
CA ARG A 20 -16.35 -15.58 14.36
C ARG A 20 -17.81 -15.97 14.23
N ILE A 21 -18.59 -15.83 15.31
CA ILE A 21 -20.06 -16.01 15.26
C ILE A 21 -20.70 -14.99 14.31
N HIS A 22 -20.26 -13.73 14.34
CA HIS A 22 -20.74 -12.70 13.41
C HIS A 22 -20.35 -12.97 11.95
N MET A 23 -19.10 -13.40 11.71
CA MET A 23 -18.62 -13.78 10.37
C MET A 23 -19.44 -14.94 9.80
N GLU A 24 -19.69 -15.98 10.60
CA GLU A 24 -20.55 -17.10 10.21
C GLU A 24 -21.97 -16.64 9.87
N ALA A 25 -22.58 -15.82 10.73
CA ALA A 25 -23.95 -15.33 10.53
C ALA A 25 -24.06 -14.42 9.29
N PHE A 26 -23.05 -13.58 9.03
CA PHE A 26 -22.96 -12.70 7.87
C PHE A 26 -22.74 -13.48 6.57
N PHE A 27 -21.81 -14.44 6.54
CA PHE A 27 -21.60 -15.28 5.35
C PHE A 27 -22.81 -16.20 5.09
N LYS A 28 -23.56 -16.61 6.12
CA LYS A 28 -24.85 -17.31 5.94
C LYS A 28 -25.90 -16.41 5.30
N HIS A 29 -26.03 -15.16 5.75
CA HIS A 29 -26.93 -14.16 5.15
C HIS A 29 -26.63 -13.90 3.67
N LEU A 30 -25.35 -13.90 3.28
CA LEU A 30 -24.91 -13.74 1.89
C LEU A 30 -24.91 -15.04 1.06
N GLY A 31 -25.31 -16.18 1.62
CA GLY A 31 -25.26 -17.48 0.93
C GLY A 31 -23.84 -18.02 0.67
N LEU A 32 -22.81 -17.42 1.27
CA LEU A 32 -21.40 -17.77 1.09
C LEU A 32 -20.86 -18.77 2.12
N TRP A 33 -21.60 -19.03 3.20
CA TRP A 33 -21.14 -19.93 4.26
C TRP A 33 -21.02 -21.38 3.79
N ASN A 34 -19.79 -21.90 3.84
CA ASN A 34 -19.49 -23.32 3.76
C ASN A 34 -18.29 -23.59 4.68
N SER A 35 -18.51 -24.42 5.70
CA SER A 35 -17.53 -24.65 6.79
C SER A 35 -16.14 -25.02 6.24
N ASP A 36 -16.08 -25.97 5.31
CA ASP A 36 -14.81 -26.48 4.77
C ASP A 36 -14.07 -25.44 3.92
N LYS A 37 -14.80 -24.65 3.12
CA LYS A 37 -14.22 -23.53 2.34
C LYS A 37 -13.71 -22.41 3.24
N VAL A 38 -14.41 -22.10 4.33
CA VAL A 38 -14.00 -21.08 5.31
C VAL A 38 -12.79 -21.56 6.14
N ALA A 39 -12.78 -22.83 6.56
CA ALA A 39 -11.64 -23.45 7.23
C ALA A 39 -10.37 -23.42 6.35
N LYS A 40 -10.47 -23.88 5.11
CA LYS A 40 -9.36 -23.84 4.13
C LYS A 40 -8.94 -22.41 3.78
N ALA A 41 -9.86 -21.45 3.78
CA ALA A 41 -9.51 -20.03 3.66
C ALA A 41 -8.71 -19.55 4.88
N ARG A 42 -9.11 -19.93 6.10
CA ARG A 42 -8.38 -19.59 7.34
C ARG A 42 -6.98 -20.20 7.37
N GLU A 43 -6.83 -21.45 6.99
CA GLU A 43 -5.51 -22.11 6.87
C GLU A 43 -4.58 -21.32 5.93
N LYS A 44 -5.05 -20.93 4.74
CA LYS A 44 -4.25 -20.09 3.82
C LYS A 44 -3.97 -18.69 4.39
N CYS A 45 -4.92 -18.09 5.11
CA CYS A 45 -4.72 -16.76 5.73
C CYS A 45 -3.71 -16.81 6.89
N VAL A 46 -3.71 -17.87 7.69
CA VAL A 46 -2.70 -18.14 8.73
C VAL A 46 -1.30 -18.23 8.10
N GLU A 47 -1.13 -19.07 7.08
CA GLU A 47 0.16 -19.26 6.41
C GLU A 47 0.67 -17.95 5.77
N MET A 48 -0.20 -17.25 5.05
CA MET A 48 0.12 -15.96 4.42
C MET A 48 0.50 -14.88 5.44
N LEU A 49 -0.20 -14.82 6.58
CA LEU A 49 0.14 -13.88 7.65
C LEU A 49 1.48 -14.24 8.31
N CYS A 50 1.75 -15.52 8.59
CA CYS A 50 3.04 -15.95 9.14
C CYS A 50 4.21 -15.57 8.21
N GLN A 51 4.08 -15.82 6.91
CA GLN A 51 5.08 -15.43 5.90
C GLN A 51 5.30 -13.91 5.86
N LEU A 52 4.21 -13.13 5.91
CA LEU A 52 4.27 -11.66 5.95
C LEU A 52 4.97 -11.15 7.22
N LEU A 53 4.62 -11.66 8.39
CA LEU A 53 5.22 -11.27 9.66
C LEU A 53 6.72 -11.61 9.73
N ASN A 54 7.11 -12.77 9.22
CA ASN A 54 8.51 -13.17 9.15
C ASN A 54 9.31 -12.31 8.16
N LYS A 55 8.72 -11.98 7.00
CA LYS A 55 9.29 -11.03 6.02
C LYS A 55 9.46 -9.61 6.59
N HIS A 56 8.70 -9.25 7.62
CA HIS A 56 8.83 -8.01 8.38
C HIS A 56 9.71 -8.13 9.64
N GLY A 57 10.37 -9.27 9.89
CA GLY A 57 11.30 -9.44 11.01
C GLY A 57 10.64 -9.56 12.39
N TYR A 58 9.32 -9.74 12.49
CA TYR A 58 8.65 -9.89 13.78
C TYR A 58 8.99 -11.24 14.42
N THR A 59 9.77 -11.24 15.50
CA THR A 59 10.09 -12.46 16.27
C THR A 59 8.96 -12.91 17.21
N SER A 60 8.02 -12.02 17.52
CA SER A 60 6.85 -12.29 18.36
C SER A 60 5.71 -11.32 18.01
N ILE A 61 4.47 -11.73 18.29
CA ILE A 61 3.26 -10.94 18.05
C ILE A 61 2.16 -11.37 19.02
N SER A 62 1.22 -10.49 19.39
CA SER A 62 0.12 -10.84 20.30
C SER A 62 -0.84 -11.87 19.66
N GLN A 63 -1.30 -12.83 20.47
CA GLN A 63 -2.30 -13.82 20.05
C GLN A 63 -3.62 -13.15 19.61
N GLN A 64 -3.96 -11.99 20.21
CA GLN A 64 -5.18 -11.25 19.88
C GLN A 64 -5.08 -10.53 18.52
N TYR A 65 -3.95 -9.86 18.23
CA TYR A 65 -3.72 -9.25 16.91
C TYR A 65 -3.65 -10.32 15.83
N PHE A 66 -2.91 -11.41 16.06
CA PHE A 66 -2.76 -12.50 15.09
C PHE A 66 -4.10 -13.08 14.67
N GLU A 67 -4.98 -13.42 15.62
CA GLU A 67 -6.30 -13.96 15.29
C GLU A 67 -7.24 -12.91 14.67
N TYR A 68 -7.08 -11.63 15.00
CA TYR A 68 -7.85 -10.53 14.39
C TYR A 68 -7.49 -10.33 12.91
N GLU A 69 -6.20 -10.28 12.57
CA GLU A 69 -5.74 -10.20 11.18
C GLU A 69 -6.13 -11.46 10.38
N VAL A 70 -6.01 -12.66 10.98
CA VAL A 70 -6.47 -13.90 10.33
C VAL A 70 -7.97 -13.84 10.01
N ASP A 71 -8.81 -13.32 10.93
CA ASP A 71 -10.23 -13.15 10.69
C ASP A 71 -10.53 -12.11 9.58
N ALA A 72 -9.81 -10.98 9.59
CA ALA A 72 -9.94 -9.93 8.58
C ALA A 72 -9.53 -10.41 7.17
N LEU A 73 -8.43 -11.17 7.08
CA LEU A 73 -7.98 -11.80 5.83
C LEU A 73 -8.97 -12.87 5.34
N VAL A 74 -9.59 -13.63 6.24
CA VAL A 74 -10.68 -14.57 5.87
C VAL A 74 -11.89 -13.82 5.33
N TRP A 75 -12.29 -12.71 5.97
CA TRP A 75 -13.40 -11.86 5.51
C TRP A 75 -13.19 -11.36 4.08
N TYR A 76 -12.06 -10.71 3.82
CA TYR A 76 -11.70 -10.23 2.49
C TYR A 76 -11.70 -11.35 1.45
N ASN A 77 -11.06 -12.49 1.77
CA ASN A 77 -10.97 -13.62 0.83
C ASN A 77 -12.31 -14.31 0.54
N VAL A 78 -13.23 -14.39 1.52
CA VAL A 78 -14.57 -14.96 1.30
C VAL A 78 -15.42 -14.04 0.42
N LEU A 79 -15.48 -12.74 0.74
CA LEU A 79 -16.30 -11.78 -0.01
C LEU A 79 -15.76 -11.53 -1.43
N LYS A 80 -14.43 -11.47 -1.61
CA LYS A 80 -13.80 -11.32 -2.94
C LYS A 80 -14.08 -12.54 -3.83
N ARG A 81 -14.00 -13.76 -3.28
CA ARG A 81 -14.38 -15.00 -4.01
C ARG A 81 -15.88 -15.08 -4.31
N GLY A 82 -16.72 -14.53 -3.44
CA GLY A 82 -18.15 -14.42 -3.67
C GLY A 82 -18.56 -13.36 -4.70
N LYS A 83 -17.62 -12.52 -5.18
CA LYS A 83 -17.89 -11.31 -5.99
C LYS A 83 -18.88 -10.32 -5.34
N VAL A 84 -18.89 -10.25 -4.01
CA VAL A 84 -19.77 -9.35 -3.24
C VAL A 84 -19.01 -8.33 -2.38
N LEU A 85 -17.68 -8.30 -2.46
CA LEU A 85 -16.87 -7.31 -1.74
C LEU A 85 -17.16 -5.90 -2.29
N THR A 86 -17.59 -5.01 -1.40
CA THR A 86 -18.01 -3.62 -1.66
C THR A 86 -17.67 -2.75 -0.46
N GLU A 87 -17.76 -1.42 -0.60
CA GLU A 87 -17.60 -0.47 0.51
C GLU A 87 -18.51 -0.83 1.71
N ALA A 88 -19.78 -1.17 1.42
CA ALA A 88 -20.79 -1.51 2.42
C ALA A 88 -20.53 -2.84 3.17
N ASN A 89 -19.49 -3.61 2.81
CA ASN A 89 -19.07 -4.81 3.55
C ASN A 89 -17.54 -4.98 3.62
N ARG A 90 -16.80 -3.86 3.65
CA ARG A 90 -15.42 -3.83 4.17
C ARG A 90 -15.34 -4.43 5.59
N TRP A 91 -14.12 -4.72 6.05
CA TRP A 91 -13.91 -5.26 7.41
C TRP A 91 -14.42 -4.25 8.46
N PRO A 92 -15.46 -4.59 9.25
CA PRO A 92 -16.31 -3.60 9.92
C PRO A 92 -15.75 -3.06 11.24
N TRP A 93 -14.53 -3.47 11.61
CA TRP A 93 -13.89 -3.11 12.88
C TRP A 93 -12.51 -2.47 12.68
N SER A 94 -12.25 -1.89 11.50
CA SER A 94 -10.98 -1.24 11.12
C SER A 94 -10.47 -0.16 12.09
N GLU A 95 -11.35 0.42 12.91
CA GLU A 95 -11.00 1.40 13.96
C GLU A 95 -10.50 0.74 15.25
N THR A 96 -10.81 -0.54 15.49
CA THR A 96 -10.55 -1.26 16.75
C THR A 96 -9.49 -2.35 16.55
N ILE A 97 -8.31 -1.94 16.08
CA ILE A 97 -7.19 -2.85 15.81
C ILE A 97 -6.46 -3.18 17.14
N PRO A 98 -6.26 -4.46 17.50
CA PRO A 98 -5.43 -4.84 18.65
C PRO A 98 -3.98 -4.40 18.47
N LYS A 99 -3.22 -4.24 19.56
CA LYS A 99 -1.79 -3.95 19.43
C LYS A 99 -1.01 -5.17 18.91
N LYS A 100 -0.21 -4.96 17.85
CA LYS A 100 0.74 -5.95 17.30
C LYS A 100 1.59 -6.60 18.39
N VAL A 101 2.22 -5.78 19.23
CA VAL A 101 3.00 -6.20 20.40
C VAL A 101 2.33 -5.62 21.64
N ASP A 102 1.80 -6.47 22.51
CA ASP A 102 1.32 -6.08 23.84
C ASP A 102 1.79 -7.10 24.88
N LEU A 103 2.66 -6.64 25.78
CA LEU A 103 3.30 -7.45 26.83
C LEU A 103 2.31 -7.96 27.88
N THR A 104 1.08 -7.45 27.92
CA THR A 104 0.00 -7.95 28.78
C THR A 104 -0.75 -9.15 28.18
N THR A 105 -0.52 -9.45 26.90
CA THR A 105 -1.16 -10.54 26.16
C THR A 105 -0.19 -11.68 25.86
N PRO A 106 -0.64 -12.94 25.80
CA PRO A 106 0.22 -14.04 25.37
C PRO A 106 0.62 -13.87 23.90
N ALA A 107 1.86 -14.24 23.57
CA ALA A 107 2.33 -14.30 22.18
C ALA A 107 1.59 -15.39 21.39
N SER A 108 1.41 -15.16 20.08
CA SER A 108 0.73 -16.09 19.17
C SER A 108 1.45 -17.44 19.13
N LEU A 109 0.79 -18.48 19.64
CA LEU A 109 1.32 -19.85 19.63
C LEU A 109 1.48 -20.34 18.18
N VAL A 110 0.48 -20.07 17.34
CA VAL A 110 0.45 -20.45 15.91
C VAL A 110 1.65 -19.85 15.16
N TYR A 111 1.92 -18.56 15.36
CA TYR A 111 3.05 -17.90 14.70
C TYR A 111 4.40 -18.39 15.23
N ARG A 112 4.55 -18.54 16.55
CA ARG A 112 5.78 -19.07 17.18
C ARG A 112 6.08 -20.51 16.73
N ASP A 113 5.06 -21.34 16.59
CA ASP A 113 5.19 -22.74 16.15
C ASP A 113 5.24 -22.87 14.61
N TRP A 114 4.91 -21.81 13.86
CA TRP A 114 5.29 -21.63 12.45
C TRP A 114 6.77 -21.24 12.33
N LEU A 115 7.25 -20.27 13.12
CA LEU A 115 8.66 -19.87 13.14
C LEU A 115 9.58 -21.07 13.43
N ARG A 116 9.31 -21.87 14.47
CA ARG A 116 10.13 -23.08 14.77
C ARG A 116 10.20 -24.10 13.61
N ARG A 117 9.25 -24.08 12.66
CA ARG A 117 9.23 -24.97 11.49
C ARG A 117 9.81 -24.36 10.23
N ASN A 118 10.01 -23.04 10.19
CA ASN A 118 10.45 -22.29 9.01
C ASN A 118 11.72 -21.46 9.25
N SER A 119 12.22 -21.38 10.48
CA SER A 119 13.63 -21.15 10.74
C SER A 119 14.44 -22.12 9.88
N PRO A 120 15.46 -21.66 9.13
CA PRO A 120 16.50 -22.55 8.66
C PRO A 120 17.00 -23.38 9.85
N ALA A 121 17.32 -24.64 9.62
CA ALA A 121 18.17 -25.34 10.57
C ALA A 121 19.50 -24.57 10.59
N GLU A 122 19.75 -23.83 11.68
CA GLU A 122 21.09 -23.33 11.97
C GLU A 122 22.00 -24.54 11.91
N GLY A 123 22.97 -24.50 10.99
CA GLY A 123 23.68 -25.70 10.61
C GLY A 123 24.32 -26.36 11.82
N GLU A 124 24.23 -27.69 11.87
CA GLU A 124 25.39 -28.47 12.30
C GLU A 124 26.50 -28.17 11.27
N ASP A 125 27.12 -26.98 11.40
CA ASP A 125 28.34 -26.64 10.70
C ASP A 125 29.35 -27.70 11.14
N GLY A 126 29.68 -28.56 10.19
CA GLY A 126 30.39 -29.80 10.42
C GLY A 126 31.84 -29.50 10.74
N GLY A 127 32.09 -29.02 11.97
CA GLY A 127 33.39 -28.91 12.60
C GLY A 127 33.96 -30.30 12.81
N GLU A 128 34.36 -30.93 11.70
CA GLU A 128 34.98 -32.23 11.61
C GLU A 128 36.21 -32.21 12.51
N THR A 129 36.04 -32.76 13.71
CA THR A 129 37.01 -32.64 14.80
C THR A 129 38.13 -33.65 14.53
N ILE A 130 39.01 -33.29 13.59
CA ILE A 130 40.15 -34.09 13.16
C ILE A 130 40.95 -34.50 14.42
N PRO A 131 41.09 -35.81 14.70
CA PRO A 131 41.89 -36.28 15.82
C PRO A 131 43.37 -35.85 15.61
N PRO A 132 44.05 -35.29 16.62
CA PRO A 132 45.43 -34.87 16.47
C PRO A 132 46.37 -36.08 16.36
N GLU A 133 46.84 -36.38 15.15
CA GLU A 133 47.97 -37.29 14.96
C GLU A 133 49.28 -36.69 15.51
N PRO A 134 50.21 -37.53 16.00
CA PRO A 134 51.35 -37.07 16.78
C PRO A 134 52.51 -36.59 15.91
N SER A 135 53.16 -35.49 16.34
CA SER A 135 54.48 -35.09 15.84
C SER A 135 55.50 -35.09 16.98
N ASN A 136 56.69 -35.65 16.71
CA ASN A 136 57.73 -35.87 17.71
C ASN A 136 58.66 -34.65 17.85
N ALA A 137 58.94 -34.22 19.09
CA ALA A 137 60.29 -33.87 19.54
C ALA A 137 60.37 -33.66 21.08
N GLN A 138 61.28 -34.39 21.73
CA GLN A 138 62.04 -34.06 22.96
C GLN A 138 61.29 -33.48 24.18
N GLU A 139 61.04 -34.28 25.22
CA GLU A 139 61.98 -34.56 26.35
C GLU A 139 62.13 -33.42 27.37
N HIS A 140 61.51 -33.59 28.56
CA HIS A 140 62.23 -33.82 29.82
C HIS A 140 61.30 -34.40 30.92
N GLN A 141 61.92 -34.92 31.99
CA GLN A 141 61.37 -35.82 33.03
C GLN A 141 60.35 -35.09 33.98
N VAL A 142 59.28 -35.69 34.56
CA VAL A 142 59.07 -37.00 35.26
C VAL A 142 59.74 -37.03 36.66
N PRO A 143 59.14 -37.55 37.77
CA PRO A 143 57.80 -38.11 38.07
C PRO A 143 57.05 -37.30 39.20
N ALA A 144 56.04 -37.73 39.99
CA ALA A 144 55.32 -39.00 40.19
C ALA A 144 53.91 -38.80 40.85
N ALA A 145 53.00 -39.78 40.66
CA ALA A 145 52.03 -40.32 41.66
C ALA A 145 50.92 -39.42 42.31
N SER A 146 49.73 -39.92 42.70
CA SER A 146 49.03 -41.18 42.40
C SER A 146 47.56 -41.21 42.93
N VAL A 147 46.65 -41.74 42.11
CA VAL A 147 45.58 -42.74 42.46
C VAL A 147 44.53 -42.44 43.57
N ALA A 148 43.24 -42.56 43.17
CA ALA A 148 42.05 -42.89 44.01
C ALA A 148 41.60 -41.89 45.10
N ALA A 149 40.43 -42.03 45.75
CA ALA A 149 39.07 -42.40 45.29
C ALA A 149 38.05 -42.08 46.42
N GLU A 150 36.75 -42.14 46.08
CA GLU A 150 35.61 -42.45 46.98
C GLU A 150 35.33 -41.66 48.29
N SER A 151 34.11 -41.10 48.31
CA SER A 151 33.06 -41.36 49.33
C SER A 151 32.98 -40.59 50.66
N SER A 152 31.72 -40.42 51.08
CA SER A 152 31.19 -40.08 52.43
C SER A 152 31.42 -38.67 52.99
N LYS A 153 30.53 -37.96 53.71
CA LYS A 153 29.14 -38.11 54.25
C LYS A 153 29.07 -38.00 55.79
N ALA A 154 28.46 -36.90 56.25
CA ALA A 154 27.81 -36.63 57.55
C ALA A 154 28.63 -36.54 58.87
N SER A 155 28.45 -35.41 59.58
CA SER A 155 28.05 -35.31 61.00
C SER A 155 27.65 -33.85 61.33
N GLN A 156 26.49 -33.55 61.93
CA GLN A 156 26.10 -33.56 63.36
C GLN A 156 26.61 -32.34 64.19
N GLY A 157 25.70 -31.78 65.01
CA GLY A 157 25.96 -30.74 66.04
C GLY A 157 26.25 -31.36 67.42
N PRO A 158 25.79 -30.81 68.57
CA PRO A 158 24.72 -29.81 68.82
C PRO A 158 25.32 -28.43 69.28
N GLU A 159 24.88 -27.60 70.25
CA GLU A 159 23.84 -27.64 71.30
C GLU A 159 23.38 -26.21 71.74
N SER A 160 23.01 -25.97 73.02
CA SER A 160 22.43 -24.71 73.55
C SER A 160 22.54 -24.59 75.08
N THR A 161 22.41 -23.39 75.68
CA THR A 161 21.93 -23.16 77.08
C THR A 161 21.59 -21.68 77.39
N THR A 162 20.64 -21.45 78.32
CA THR A 162 19.96 -20.22 78.80
C THR A 162 20.68 -19.46 79.94
N ALA A 163 20.36 -18.22 80.38
CA ALA A 163 19.41 -17.13 80.00
C ALA A 163 20.03 -15.73 80.34
N ARG A 164 19.50 -14.69 81.06
CA ARG A 164 18.28 -14.41 81.85
C ARG A 164 18.03 -12.90 82.10
N VAL A 165 16.80 -12.42 81.80
CA VAL A 165 15.97 -11.31 82.38
C VAL A 165 16.64 -10.08 83.07
N SER A 166 16.27 -8.86 82.63
CA SER A 166 15.81 -7.74 83.52
C SER A 166 15.16 -6.55 82.76
N GLN A 167 14.29 -5.81 83.46
CA GLN A 167 13.51 -4.60 83.11
C GLN A 167 13.27 -3.82 84.44
N PRO A 168 12.65 -2.60 84.53
CA PRO A 168 12.19 -1.63 83.52
C PRO A 168 12.60 -0.14 83.86
N SER A 169 12.06 0.88 83.16
CA SER A 169 11.34 2.06 83.74
C SER A 169 11.21 3.29 82.79
N VAL A 170 10.00 3.90 82.76
CA VAL A 170 9.58 5.35 82.61
C VAL A 170 10.63 6.37 82.06
N ALA A 171 10.37 7.23 81.05
CA ALA A 171 9.32 8.29 80.94
C ALA A 171 9.06 8.78 79.47
N PRO A 172 8.13 9.74 79.18
CA PRO A 172 7.66 10.05 77.82
C PRO A 172 8.01 11.45 77.22
N GLN A 173 8.31 11.47 75.91
CA GLN A 173 8.06 12.48 74.84
C GLN A 173 8.68 11.89 73.54
N ASP A 174 8.27 12.18 72.30
CA ASP A 174 7.82 13.44 71.68
C ASP A 174 6.94 13.20 70.41
N GLN A 175 6.38 14.27 69.82
CA GLN A 175 5.59 14.19 68.57
C GLN A 175 6.49 14.07 67.32
N ALA A 176 6.76 12.85 66.86
CA ALA A 176 7.55 12.59 65.65
C ALA A 176 6.80 12.97 64.35
N SER A 177 7.49 13.71 63.48
CA SER A 177 6.97 14.26 62.22
C SER A 177 6.57 13.20 61.19
N VAL A 178 5.45 13.45 60.48
CA VAL A 178 5.08 12.68 59.27
C VAL A 178 6.15 12.91 58.19
N PRO A 179 6.69 11.86 57.54
CA PRO A 179 7.76 12.02 56.56
C PRO A 179 7.38 12.90 55.37
N TRP A 180 8.14 13.96 55.15
CA TRP A 180 7.97 14.91 54.03
C TRP A 180 8.01 14.25 52.65
N ARG A 181 8.70 13.09 52.51
CA ARG A 181 8.73 12.29 51.28
C ARG A 181 7.33 11.85 50.84
N THR A 182 6.47 11.43 51.76
CA THR A 182 5.13 10.88 51.44
C THR A 182 4.20 11.91 50.82
N ARG A 183 4.32 13.19 51.23
CA ARG A 183 3.57 14.30 50.59
C ARG A 183 4.01 14.54 49.15
N LYS A 184 5.30 14.45 48.85
CA LYS A 184 5.81 14.74 47.49
C LYS A 184 5.30 13.72 46.47
N THR A 185 5.37 12.42 46.80
CA THR A 185 4.83 11.34 45.94
C THR A 185 3.32 11.46 45.69
N GLN A 186 2.54 12.04 46.63
CA GLN A 186 1.12 12.29 46.42
C GLN A 186 0.85 13.51 45.52
N LEU A 187 1.66 14.58 45.61
CA LEU A 187 1.57 15.72 44.71
C LEU A 187 1.89 15.31 43.26
N ASP A 188 3.02 14.64 43.06
CA ASP A 188 3.49 14.14 41.76
C ASP A 188 2.48 13.18 41.10
N SER A 189 1.63 12.52 41.89
CA SER A 189 0.55 11.65 41.41
C SER A 189 -0.72 12.42 41.02
N ALA A 190 -1.05 13.48 41.76
CA ALA A 190 -2.20 14.34 41.46
C ALA A 190 -1.99 15.13 40.16
N GLU A 191 -0.81 15.73 39.97
CA GLU A 191 -0.47 16.49 38.75
C GLU A 191 -0.49 15.59 37.50
N LYS A 192 0.04 14.37 37.59
CA LYS A 192 -0.01 13.39 36.49
C LYS A 192 -1.44 12.99 36.11
N ARG A 193 -2.35 12.84 37.09
CA ARG A 193 -3.77 12.58 36.81
C ARG A 193 -4.46 13.78 36.15
N ALA A 194 -4.20 15.00 36.62
CA ALA A 194 -4.74 16.21 36.01
C ALA A 194 -4.25 16.39 34.56
N ALA A 195 -2.97 16.13 34.29
CA ALA A 195 -2.41 16.17 32.93
C ALA A 195 -3.00 15.08 32.02
N GLN A 196 -3.20 13.86 32.52
CA GLN A 196 -3.87 12.78 31.79
C GLN A 196 -5.34 13.10 31.48
N GLN A 197 -6.07 13.63 32.45
CA GLN A 197 -7.47 14.05 32.26
C GLN A 197 -7.58 15.15 31.20
N LYS A 198 -6.76 16.22 31.30
CA LYS A 198 -6.74 17.29 30.30
C LYS A 198 -6.44 16.77 28.89
N LYS A 199 -5.51 15.82 28.74
CA LYS A 199 -5.21 15.20 27.44
C LYS A 199 -6.36 14.34 26.91
N ALA A 200 -7.10 13.65 27.79
CA ALA A 200 -8.31 12.91 27.39
C ALA A 200 -9.44 13.85 26.94
N GLU A 201 -9.67 14.94 27.67
CA GLU A 201 -10.64 16.00 27.32
C GLU A 201 -10.28 16.67 25.97
N GLU A 202 -8.99 16.93 25.72
CA GLU A 202 -8.52 17.49 24.44
C GLU A 202 -8.73 16.50 23.27
N MET A 203 -8.47 15.20 23.45
CA MET A 203 -8.75 14.20 22.41
C MET A 203 -10.24 14.03 22.15
N ALA A 204 -11.08 14.04 23.20
CA ALA A 204 -12.54 14.00 23.05
C ALA A 204 -13.06 15.21 22.26
N ALA A 205 -12.57 16.42 22.55
CA ALA A 205 -12.91 17.62 21.81
C ALA A 205 -12.47 17.56 20.34
N LYS A 206 -11.28 17.02 20.05
CA LYS A 206 -10.79 16.80 18.67
C LYS A 206 -11.62 15.76 17.92
N GLN A 207 -12.00 14.66 18.57
CA GLN A 207 -12.88 13.64 17.98
C GLN A 207 -14.28 14.19 17.68
N GLN A 208 -14.85 14.98 18.59
CA GLN A 208 -16.14 15.64 18.36
C GLN A 208 -16.08 16.68 17.22
N LEU A 209 -14.98 17.44 17.11
CA LEU A 209 -14.78 18.35 15.98
C LEU A 209 -14.67 17.59 14.64
N ALA A 210 -13.96 16.47 14.60
CA ALA A 210 -13.87 15.62 13.40
C ALA A 210 -15.24 15.05 12.99
N GLN A 211 -16.05 14.58 13.95
CA GLN A 211 -17.42 14.13 13.68
C GLN A 211 -18.29 15.26 13.09
N ASN A 212 -18.27 16.45 13.71
CA ASN A 212 -19.04 17.60 13.22
C ASN A 212 -18.65 18.02 11.78
N LEU A 213 -17.37 17.87 11.40
CA LEU A 213 -16.91 18.15 10.03
C LEU A 213 -17.37 17.06 9.04
N PHE A 214 -17.34 15.79 9.44
CA PHE A 214 -17.84 14.68 8.62
C PHE A 214 -19.34 14.79 8.36
N ASP A 215 -20.13 15.05 9.41
CA ASP A 215 -21.58 15.22 9.32
C ASP A 215 -21.95 16.43 8.42
N ALA A 216 -21.13 17.49 8.44
CA ALA A 216 -21.33 18.68 7.60
C ALA A 216 -21.02 18.43 6.11
N GLU A 217 -20.00 17.61 5.77
CA GLU A 217 -19.77 17.20 4.37
C GLU A 217 -20.84 16.22 3.88
N LEU A 218 -21.31 15.30 4.73
CA LEU A 218 -22.39 14.39 4.39
C LEU A 218 -23.68 15.16 4.02
N ALA A 219 -24.02 16.19 4.79
CA ALA A 219 -25.15 17.07 4.52
C ALA A 219 -25.01 17.86 3.19
N LYS A 220 -23.79 18.25 2.78
CA LYS A 220 -23.57 18.86 1.46
C LYS A 220 -23.79 17.87 0.32
N ILE A 221 -23.34 16.62 0.48
CA ILE A 221 -23.52 15.57 -0.52
C ILE A 221 -25.02 15.27 -0.71
N GLU A 222 -25.79 15.21 0.38
CA GLU A 222 -27.26 15.06 0.29
C GLU A 222 -27.93 16.29 -0.35
N ALA A 223 -27.49 17.52 -0.05
CA ALA A 223 -28.00 18.73 -0.69
C ALA A 223 -27.75 18.74 -2.21
N LEU A 224 -26.52 18.46 -2.66
CA LEU A 224 -26.16 18.38 -4.09
C LEU A 224 -26.97 17.30 -4.82
N LYS A 225 -27.23 16.16 -4.17
CA LYS A 225 -28.08 15.10 -4.73
C LYS A 225 -29.55 15.54 -4.88
N HIS A 226 -30.06 16.35 -3.97
CA HIS A 226 -31.39 16.96 -4.06
C HIS A 226 -31.47 18.13 -5.05
N GLU A 227 -30.34 18.69 -5.46
CA GLU A 227 -30.25 19.74 -6.49
C GLU A 227 -30.23 19.11 -7.89
N ALA A 228 -29.33 18.15 -8.14
CA ALA A 228 -29.28 17.39 -9.40
C ALA A 228 -30.62 16.70 -9.75
N SER A 229 -31.29 16.12 -8.74
CA SER A 229 -32.60 15.48 -8.91
C SER A 229 -33.73 16.44 -9.31
N LYS A 230 -33.54 17.77 -9.22
CA LYS A 230 -34.51 18.79 -9.69
C LYS A 230 -34.24 19.23 -11.12
N GLU A 231 -32.99 19.27 -11.55
CA GLU A 231 -32.65 19.64 -12.94
C GLU A 231 -33.14 18.55 -13.91
N GLU A 232 -32.94 17.28 -13.57
CA GLU A 232 -33.41 16.11 -14.33
C GLU A 232 -34.95 16.05 -14.51
N THR A 233 -35.71 16.72 -13.63
CA THR A 233 -37.18 16.76 -13.69
C THR A 233 -37.76 17.93 -14.49
N VAL A 234 -36.95 18.88 -14.97
CA VAL A 234 -37.43 20.00 -15.82
C VAL A 234 -37.39 19.63 -17.32
N ASP A 235 -36.26 19.08 -17.76
CA ASP A 235 -35.99 18.76 -19.18
C ASP A 235 -36.91 17.64 -19.72
N SER A 236 -37.33 16.73 -18.84
CA SER A 236 -38.23 15.62 -19.17
C SER A 236 -39.65 16.03 -19.59
N THR A 237 -40.06 17.29 -19.37
CA THR A 237 -41.44 17.75 -19.60
C THR A 237 -41.69 18.32 -21.01
N GLU A 238 -40.68 18.89 -21.67
CA GLU A 238 -40.85 19.55 -22.98
C GLU A 238 -40.77 18.56 -24.16
N ALA A 239 -40.12 17.41 -23.97
CA ALA A 239 -40.00 16.36 -24.99
C ALA A 239 -41.33 15.63 -25.32
N VAL A 240 -42.25 15.54 -24.36
CA VAL A 240 -43.44 14.67 -24.47
C VAL A 240 -44.51 15.23 -25.42
N GLU A 241 -44.68 16.54 -25.50
CA GLU A 241 -45.70 17.15 -26.39
C GLU A 241 -45.35 17.06 -27.89
N THR A 242 -44.12 16.66 -28.24
CA THR A 242 -43.66 16.63 -29.65
C THR A 242 -43.91 15.28 -30.35
N GLU A 243 -43.88 14.14 -29.65
CA GLU A 243 -44.09 12.82 -30.27
C GLU A 243 -45.55 12.54 -30.65
N GLU A 244 -46.52 13.00 -29.84
CA GLU A 244 -47.93 12.60 -30.02
C GLU A 244 -48.56 13.20 -31.31
N ALA A 245 -47.98 14.29 -31.83
CA ALA A 245 -48.39 14.90 -33.09
C ALA A 245 -48.06 14.05 -34.33
N GLN A 246 -47.01 13.23 -34.31
CA GLN A 246 -46.60 12.44 -35.50
C GLN A 246 -47.36 11.11 -35.66
N ARG A 247 -47.97 10.57 -34.60
CA ARG A 247 -48.59 9.23 -34.63
C ARG A 247 -49.90 9.16 -35.43
N ASN A 248 -50.60 10.28 -35.59
CA ASN A 248 -51.95 10.31 -36.17
C ASN A 248 -51.98 10.46 -37.72
N GLY A 249 -50.82 10.46 -38.40
CA GLY A 249 -50.73 10.70 -39.85
C GLY A 249 -50.71 9.45 -40.75
N ALA A 250 -50.51 8.24 -40.20
CA ALA A 250 -50.09 7.08 -41.00
C ALA A 250 -51.23 6.21 -41.60
N ASP A 251 -52.43 6.22 -41.02
CA ASP A 251 -53.42 5.15 -41.22
C ASP A 251 -54.35 5.28 -42.45
N GLN A 252 -54.14 6.24 -43.36
CA GLN A 252 -55.04 6.45 -44.53
C GLN A 252 -54.47 6.08 -45.91
N GLN A 253 -53.24 5.57 -46.03
CA GLN A 253 -52.63 5.27 -47.35
C GLN A 253 -52.53 3.77 -47.71
N ALA A 254 -53.33 2.92 -47.06
CA ALA A 254 -53.33 1.46 -47.25
C ALA A 254 -54.30 0.92 -48.34
N ARG A 255 -54.57 1.68 -49.42
CA ARG A 255 -55.36 1.21 -50.59
C ARG A 255 -54.88 1.83 -51.91
N ASN A 256 -53.90 1.20 -52.55
CA ASN A 256 -53.73 1.04 -54.01
C ASN A 256 -52.39 0.36 -54.30
N GLN A 257 -52.39 -0.89 -54.81
CA GLN A 257 -51.19 -1.53 -55.35
C GLN A 257 -51.04 -1.22 -56.84
N PRO A 258 -49.81 -0.92 -57.28
CA PRO A 258 -49.29 -1.36 -58.57
C PRO A 258 -48.33 -2.56 -58.41
N THR A 259 -48.12 -3.30 -59.51
CA THR A 259 -47.25 -4.47 -59.62
C THR A 259 -45.78 -4.22 -59.28
N LEU A 260 -45.09 -5.26 -58.79
CA LEU A 260 -43.65 -5.27 -58.51
C LEU A 260 -42.80 -4.86 -59.72
N PRO A 261 -41.79 -3.99 -59.52
CA PRO A 261 -40.60 -3.95 -60.36
C PRO A 261 -39.61 -5.04 -59.90
N THR A 262 -39.30 -6.00 -60.77
CA THR A 262 -38.24 -6.99 -60.52
C THR A 262 -36.87 -6.34 -60.67
N GLY A 263 -36.31 -5.84 -59.56
CA GLY A 263 -35.00 -5.20 -59.55
C GLY A 263 -34.77 -4.31 -58.34
N PHE A 264 -34.65 -4.92 -57.15
CA PHE A 264 -34.17 -4.24 -55.96
C PHE A 264 -32.81 -4.86 -55.56
N ASP A 265 -31.76 -4.05 -55.66
CA ASP A 265 -30.40 -4.48 -55.38
C ASP A 265 -30.09 -4.32 -53.90
N TRP A 266 -29.88 -5.45 -53.20
CA TRP A 266 -29.60 -5.48 -51.77
C TRP A 266 -28.12 -5.22 -51.43
N ALA A 267 -27.26 -4.98 -52.43
CA ALA A 267 -25.83 -4.72 -52.23
C ALA A 267 -25.48 -3.25 -51.85
N ALA A 268 -26.48 -2.39 -51.65
CA ALA A 268 -26.28 -0.96 -51.41
C ALA A 268 -26.02 -0.62 -49.93
N ASP A 269 -24.74 -0.63 -49.53
CA ASP A 269 -24.14 0.26 -48.53
C ASP A 269 -24.87 0.39 -47.16
N VAL A 270 -25.32 -0.74 -46.57
CA VAL A 270 -25.53 -0.80 -45.11
C VAL A 270 -24.15 -0.77 -44.45
N LYS A 271 -23.63 0.44 -44.25
CA LYS A 271 -22.47 0.68 -43.38
C LYS A 271 -22.91 0.43 -41.96
N GLU A 272 -22.69 -0.80 -41.48
CA GLU A 272 -22.84 -1.17 -40.08
C GLU A 272 -21.98 -0.22 -39.23
N THR A 273 -22.62 0.76 -38.61
CA THR A 273 -21.96 1.67 -37.68
C THR A 273 -21.45 0.84 -36.51
N PRO A 274 -20.14 0.85 -36.18
CA PRO A 274 -19.59 0.05 -35.10
C PRO A 274 -20.37 0.29 -33.81
N LEU A 275 -20.82 -0.79 -33.16
CA LEU A 275 -21.70 -0.75 -31.99
C LEU A 275 -21.07 0.01 -30.82
N PHE A 276 -19.73 0.08 -30.80
CA PHE A 276 -18.92 0.85 -29.86
C PHE A 276 -17.89 1.67 -30.63
N SER A 277 -17.67 2.92 -30.20
CA SER A 277 -16.55 3.74 -30.67
C SER A 277 -15.20 3.12 -30.26
N PRO A 278 -14.13 3.34 -31.03
CA PRO A 278 -12.78 2.95 -30.61
C PRO A 278 -12.34 3.69 -29.34
N TYR A 279 -11.30 3.19 -28.66
CA TYR A 279 -10.78 3.84 -27.44
C TYR A 279 -10.04 5.16 -27.72
N VAL A 280 -9.68 5.41 -28.98
CA VAL A 280 -8.95 6.59 -29.48
C VAL A 280 -9.59 7.00 -30.82
N ASP A 281 -9.84 8.30 -31.07
CA ASP A 281 -10.29 8.74 -32.40
C ASP A 281 -9.11 8.60 -33.38
N PRO A 282 -9.30 8.05 -34.59
CA PRO A 282 -8.25 8.03 -35.62
C PRO A 282 -7.64 9.40 -35.98
N LYS A 283 -8.25 10.51 -35.53
CA LYS A 283 -7.72 11.89 -35.63
C LYS A 283 -6.86 12.33 -34.44
N ASP A 284 -6.92 11.64 -33.30
CA ASP A 284 -6.11 11.99 -32.14
C ASP A 284 -4.62 11.82 -32.47
N PRO A 285 -3.76 12.80 -32.16
CA PRO A 285 -2.34 12.70 -32.48
C PRO A 285 -1.68 11.63 -31.60
N VAL A 286 -0.90 10.73 -32.21
CA VAL A 286 -0.07 9.78 -31.47
C VAL A 286 0.85 10.57 -30.53
N PRO A 287 0.90 10.30 -29.22
CA PRO A 287 1.67 11.07 -28.25
C PRO A 287 3.18 10.71 -28.29
N ILE A 288 3.78 10.86 -29.46
CA ILE A 288 5.23 10.84 -29.73
C ILE A 288 5.86 12.11 -29.14
N ARG A 289 7.13 12.05 -28.70
CA ARG A 289 7.85 13.22 -28.17
C ARG A 289 9.06 13.55 -29.03
N GLU A 290 8.99 14.68 -29.72
CA GLU A 290 10.03 15.13 -30.65
C GLU A 290 11.19 15.86 -29.93
N ASP A 291 10.88 16.71 -28.95
CA ASP A 291 11.86 17.60 -28.28
C ASP A 291 12.71 16.91 -27.19
N TRP A 292 12.64 15.59 -27.14
CA TRP A 292 13.04 14.84 -25.96
C TRP A 292 14.57 14.75 -25.81
N GLY A 293 15.08 14.90 -24.59
CA GLY A 293 16.51 14.87 -24.26
C GLY A 293 17.30 16.10 -24.69
N ILE A 294 16.75 16.91 -25.59
CA ILE A 294 17.32 18.19 -26.07
C ILE A 294 17.53 19.13 -24.88
N HIS A 295 16.57 19.16 -23.95
CA HIS A 295 16.56 20.04 -22.79
C HIS A 295 17.39 19.54 -21.60
N ASN A 296 18.04 18.36 -21.67
CA ASN A 296 18.82 17.81 -20.53
C ASN A 296 19.97 18.73 -20.07
N PHE A 297 20.41 19.64 -20.93
CA PHE A 297 21.51 20.60 -20.68
C PHE A 297 21.01 22.01 -20.32
N GLU A 298 19.70 22.22 -20.19
CA GLU A 298 19.16 23.52 -19.79
C GLU A 298 19.27 23.74 -18.27
N ASN A 299 19.52 25.00 -17.86
CA ASN A 299 19.72 25.34 -16.46
C ASN A 299 18.38 25.31 -15.70
N VAL A 300 18.16 24.26 -14.90
CA VAL A 300 16.98 24.16 -14.04
C VAL A 300 17.06 25.20 -12.92
N LYS A 301 15.93 25.83 -12.57
CA LYS A 301 15.85 26.71 -11.39
C LYS A 301 15.58 25.89 -10.13
N GLY A 302 16.31 26.20 -9.04
CA GLY A 302 16.14 25.56 -7.74
C GLY A 302 14.73 25.75 -7.16
N SER A 303 14.18 24.67 -6.60
CA SER A 303 12.90 24.66 -5.89
C SER A 303 13.03 25.09 -4.42
N ALA A 304 11.92 25.41 -3.77
CA ALA A 304 11.90 25.62 -2.32
C ALA A 304 11.89 24.25 -1.61
N LEU A 305 13.02 23.87 -1.01
CA LEU A 305 13.20 22.57 -0.37
C LEU A 305 12.39 22.46 0.94
N PRO A 306 11.87 21.26 1.28
CA PRO A 306 11.28 20.99 2.59
C PRO A 306 12.37 20.99 3.69
N SER A 307 11.97 21.20 4.95
CA SER A 307 12.91 21.20 6.08
C SER A 307 13.50 19.80 6.34
N HIS A 308 14.82 19.65 6.18
CA HIS A 308 15.51 18.36 6.37
C HIS A 308 15.25 17.75 7.75
N SER A 309 15.29 18.55 8.84
CA SER A 309 15.08 18.04 10.20
C SER A 309 13.65 17.53 10.40
N LEU A 310 12.65 18.17 9.79
CA LEU A 310 11.26 17.72 9.84
C LEU A 310 11.05 16.45 9.01
N CYS A 311 11.63 16.38 7.80
CA CYS A 311 11.65 15.16 7.00
C CYS A 311 12.35 14.00 7.72
N GLU A 312 13.42 14.28 8.45
CA GLU A 312 14.16 13.29 9.25
C GLU A 312 13.33 12.75 10.42
N THR A 313 12.68 13.62 11.21
CA THR A 313 11.73 13.22 12.26
C THR A 313 10.61 12.35 11.69
N ILE A 314 9.93 12.82 10.63
CA ILE A 314 8.82 12.10 10.02
C ILE A 314 9.28 10.73 9.49
N TRP A 315 10.46 10.62 8.85
CA TRP A 315 10.98 9.35 8.34
C TRP A 315 11.12 8.29 9.43
N TRP A 316 11.69 8.66 10.59
CA TRP A 316 11.84 7.73 11.71
C TRP A 316 10.50 7.39 12.37
N GLU A 317 9.50 8.27 12.33
CA GLU A 317 8.16 7.99 12.85
C GLU A 317 7.33 7.04 11.98
N VAL A 318 7.46 7.08 10.64
CA VAL A 318 6.53 6.38 9.74
C VAL A 318 7.15 5.38 8.77
N ILE A 319 8.48 5.34 8.63
CA ILE A 319 9.17 4.45 7.68
C ILE A 319 10.01 3.38 8.41
N ASP A 320 10.70 3.76 9.48
CA ASP A 320 11.55 2.90 10.32
C ASP A 320 12.48 1.97 9.51
N LYS A 321 13.27 2.57 8.61
CA LYS A 321 14.28 1.85 7.79
C LYS A 321 15.61 2.59 7.69
N PRO A 322 16.73 1.86 7.63
CA PRO A 322 18.03 2.43 7.32
C PRO A 322 18.04 3.05 5.91
N ARG A 323 18.89 4.06 5.73
CA ARG A 323 19.13 4.73 4.43
C ARG A 323 20.19 3.97 3.64
N GLY A 324 20.14 4.06 2.32
CA GLY A 324 21.10 3.44 1.40
C GLY A 324 20.58 3.38 -0.03
N GLY A 325 21.46 3.06 -0.98
CA GLY A 325 21.11 3.01 -2.41
C GLY A 325 20.60 4.38 -2.92
N PRO A 326 19.39 4.46 -3.50
CA PRO A 326 18.86 5.67 -4.14
C PRO A 326 18.40 6.74 -3.14
N LEU A 327 18.47 6.45 -1.84
CA LEU A 327 17.96 7.29 -0.75
C LEU A 327 19.08 8.20 -0.23
N LEU A 328 19.27 9.36 -0.86
CA LEU A 328 20.29 10.34 -0.43
C LEU A 328 19.96 11.01 0.90
N GLY A 329 18.67 11.02 1.27
CA GLY A 329 18.17 11.66 2.49
C GLY A 329 16.73 11.24 2.83
N PRO A 330 16.15 11.76 3.92
CA PRO A 330 14.77 11.50 4.30
C PRO A 330 13.80 11.96 3.20
N PHE A 331 13.08 11.00 2.60
CA PHE A 331 12.20 11.22 1.45
C PHE A 331 12.88 11.82 0.19
N GLU A 332 14.21 11.72 0.09
CA GLU A 332 15.01 12.22 -1.04
C GLU A 332 15.53 11.05 -1.91
N LEU A 333 15.18 11.09 -3.19
CA LEU A 333 15.48 10.12 -4.24
C LEU A 333 16.54 10.69 -5.18
N ALA A 334 17.60 9.94 -5.46
CA ALA A 334 18.62 10.32 -6.45
C ALA A 334 18.05 10.39 -7.89
N LEU A 335 18.65 11.22 -8.73
CA LEU A 335 18.39 11.29 -10.18
C LEU A 335 19.63 10.83 -10.97
N PRO A 336 19.53 9.80 -11.83
CA PRO A 336 20.61 9.45 -12.74
C PRO A 336 20.69 10.45 -13.90
N ASN A 337 21.89 10.70 -14.42
CA ASN A 337 22.16 11.74 -15.42
C ASN A 337 21.51 11.50 -16.81
N TRP A 338 20.94 10.32 -17.07
CA TRP A 338 20.17 10.03 -18.28
C TRP A 338 18.66 10.32 -18.16
N LEU A 339 18.16 10.66 -16.96
CA LEU A 339 16.75 10.99 -16.74
C LEU A 339 16.46 12.40 -17.29
N ASP A 340 15.55 12.49 -18.26
CA ASP A 340 15.10 13.77 -18.80
C ASP A 340 14.20 14.50 -17.80
N PHE A 341 14.82 15.33 -16.97
CA PHE A 341 14.12 16.06 -15.93
C PHE A 341 13.16 17.13 -16.49
N HIS A 342 13.44 17.66 -17.68
CA HIS A 342 12.61 18.69 -18.29
C HIS A 342 11.28 18.12 -18.80
N ASP A 343 11.32 17.02 -19.55
CA ASP A 343 10.12 16.35 -20.06
C ASP A 343 9.40 15.50 -18.99
N LEU A 344 10.15 14.79 -18.14
CA LEU A 344 9.55 13.80 -17.22
C LEU A 344 9.12 14.40 -15.87
N VAL A 345 9.69 15.53 -15.45
CA VAL A 345 9.33 16.22 -14.19
C VAL A 345 8.75 17.61 -14.44
N LEU A 346 9.47 18.51 -15.13
CA LEU A 346 9.09 19.92 -15.21
C LEU A 346 7.91 20.18 -16.15
N HIS A 347 7.81 19.43 -17.25
CA HIS A 347 6.70 19.56 -18.19
C HIS A 347 5.37 19.32 -17.47
N ASP A 348 4.46 20.30 -17.58
CA ASP A 348 3.17 20.28 -16.90
C ASP A 348 3.20 20.14 -15.35
N PHE A 349 4.36 20.34 -14.70
CA PHE A 349 4.50 20.20 -13.23
C PHE A 349 3.47 21.01 -12.43
N HIS A 350 3.08 22.18 -12.94
CA HIS A 350 2.02 23.03 -12.35
C HIS A 350 0.68 22.30 -12.18
N LYS A 351 0.33 21.36 -13.09
CA LYS A 351 -0.91 20.58 -13.02
C LYS A 351 -0.96 19.65 -11.81
N ILE A 352 0.19 19.25 -11.24
CA ILE A 352 0.24 18.47 -9.99
C ILE A 352 -0.47 19.21 -8.86
N ALA A 353 -0.25 20.53 -8.77
CA ALA A 353 -0.93 21.39 -7.80
C ALA A 353 -2.37 21.75 -8.25
N THR A 354 -2.57 22.14 -9.52
CA THR A 354 -3.91 22.52 -10.04
C THR A 354 -4.93 21.39 -9.91
N ASN A 355 -4.51 20.14 -10.15
CA ASN A 355 -5.38 18.96 -10.14
C ASN A 355 -5.38 18.24 -8.78
N LYS A 356 -4.66 18.76 -7.77
CA LYS A 356 -4.52 18.19 -6.42
C LYS A 356 -4.07 16.72 -6.40
N LEU A 357 -3.03 16.40 -7.18
CA LEU A 357 -2.48 15.04 -7.29
C LEU A 357 -1.63 14.63 -6.07
N ILE A 358 -1.21 15.64 -5.29
CA ILE A 358 -0.61 15.54 -3.96
C ILE A 358 -1.40 16.42 -2.99
N ASP A 359 -1.36 16.09 -1.69
CA ASP A 359 -2.00 16.91 -0.66
C ASP A 359 -1.39 18.32 -0.59
N GLU A 360 -2.22 19.35 -0.36
CA GLU A 360 -1.79 20.75 -0.41
C GLU A 360 -0.74 21.16 0.64
N ASP A 361 -0.51 20.33 1.66
CA ASP A 361 0.49 20.51 2.71
C ASP A 361 1.84 19.84 2.38
N ILE A 362 1.92 19.12 1.27
CA ILE A 362 3.10 18.41 0.75
C ILE A 362 3.62 19.14 -0.51
N VAL A 363 4.93 19.05 -0.76
CA VAL A 363 5.58 19.54 -1.97
C VAL A 363 6.47 18.45 -2.57
N ILE A 364 6.51 18.39 -3.89
CA ILE A 364 7.59 17.73 -4.63
C ILE A 364 8.60 18.81 -4.99
N ALA A 365 9.84 18.62 -4.54
CA ALA A 365 10.96 19.54 -4.71
C ALA A 365 12.15 18.80 -5.35
N TRP A 366 13.17 19.53 -5.75
CA TRP A 366 14.41 19.01 -6.31
C TRP A 366 15.63 19.82 -5.88
N ARG A 367 16.73 19.11 -5.63
CA ARG A 367 18.06 19.68 -5.39
C ARG A 367 18.80 19.89 -6.71
N ILE A 368 19.62 20.92 -6.77
CA ILE A 368 20.45 21.25 -7.94
C ILE A 368 21.91 21.38 -7.51
N GLU A 369 22.80 20.72 -8.24
CA GLU A 369 24.25 20.81 -8.09
C GLU A 369 24.83 21.03 -9.50
N GLU A 370 25.77 21.96 -9.66
CA GLU A 370 26.34 22.38 -10.97
C GLU A 370 25.28 22.70 -12.05
N ASN A 371 24.17 23.35 -11.65
CA ASN A 371 22.97 23.67 -12.46
C ASN A 371 22.12 22.46 -12.93
N HIS A 372 22.52 21.23 -12.61
CA HIS A 372 21.79 20.01 -12.97
C HIS A 372 20.96 19.49 -11.78
N PRO A 373 19.75 18.94 -12.01
CA PRO A 373 18.92 18.36 -10.96
C PRO A 373 19.47 16.99 -10.52
N VAL A 374 19.84 16.85 -9.25
CA VAL A 374 20.49 15.64 -8.71
C VAL A 374 19.60 14.78 -7.82
N SER A 375 18.50 15.34 -7.32
CA SER A 375 17.53 14.60 -6.49
C SER A 375 16.11 15.15 -6.60
N LEU A 376 15.14 14.30 -6.29
CA LEU A 376 13.75 14.66 -5.99
C LEU A 376 13.46 14.44 -4.50
N ILE A 377 12.80 15.40 -3.85
CA ILE A 377 12.42 15.34 -2.43
C ILE A 377 10.90 15.48 -2.33
N VAL A 378 10.23 14.59 -1.59
CA VAL A 378 8.79 14.69 -1.33
C VAL A 378 8.58 14.93 0.16
N GLY A 379 8.13 16.12 0.54
CA GLY A 379 8.12 16.50 1.96
C GLY A 379 7.16 17.63 2.32
N PRO A 380 7.15 18.04 3.59
CA PRO A 380 6.28 19.13 4.07
C PRO A 380 6.55 20.44 3.34
N SER A 381 5.49 21.08 2.85
CA SER A 381 5.59 22.33 2.09
C SER A 381 6.21 23.44 2.96
N PRO A 382 7.34 24.07 2.55
CA PRO A 382 8.04 25.08 3.35
C PRO A 382 7.28 26.41 3.46
N LEU A 383 6.12 26.54 2.79
CA LEU A 383 5.21 27.67 2.88
C LEU A 383 4.15 27.52 3.99
N LYS A 384 4.12 26.37 4.67
CA LYS A 384 3.17 26.03 5.75
C LYS A 384 3.93 25.65 7.02
N ASN A 385 3.37 26.00 8.17
CA ASN A 385 3.87 25.54 9.47
C ASN A 385 3.25 24.18 9.77
N HIS A 386 4.10 23.18 10.05
CA HIS A 386 3.69 21.82 10.38
C HIS A 386 4.12 21.48 11.81
N ALA A 387 3.33 20.68 12.52
CA ALA A 387 3.68 20.23 13.87
C ALA A 387 4.60 19.00 13.81
N GLU A 388 5.66 19.00 14.61
CA GLU A 388 6.46 17.80 14.86
C GLU A 388 5.60 16.76 15.61
N GLY A 389 5.68 15.48 15.21
CA GLY A 389 4.87 14.40 15.78
C GLY A 389 3.42 14.28 15.26
N ASP A 390 3.05 14.99 14.19
CA ASP A 390 1.79 14.73 13.47
C ASP A 390 1.91 13.45 12.60
N ILE A 391 1.73 12.29 13.25
CA ILE A 391 1.78 10.97 12.61
C ILE A 391 0.79 10.85 11.43
N PRO A 392 -0.48 11.31 11.51
CA PRO A 392 -1.37 11.37 10.35
C PRO A 392 -0.82 12.16 9.16
N PHE A 393 -0.16 13.29 9.38
CA PHE A 393 0.52 14.04 8.32
C PHE A 393 1.75 13.29 7.79
N GLY A 394 2.57 12.71 8.68
CA GLY A 394 3.71 11.89 8.28
C GLY A 394 3.32 10.71 7.38
N LEU A 395 2.17 10.09 7.64
CA LEU A 395 1.62 9.04 6.78
C LEU A 395 1.18 9.56 5.40
N ARG A 396 0.69 10.81 5.29
CA ARG A 396 0.45 11.46 3.98
C ARG A 396 1.76 11.71 3.24
N VAL A 397 2.79 12.22 3.92
CA VAL A 397 4.14 12.42 3.34
C VAL A 397 4.68 11.09 2.78
N ARG A 398 4.59 10.02 3.57
CA ARG A 398 4.97 8.66 3.15
C ARG A 398 4.15 8.13 1.97
N SER A 399 2.83 8.32 1.94
CA SER A 399 1.99 7.87 0.82
C SER A 399 2.36 8.59 -0.48
N ASN A 400 2.53 9.91 -0.46
CA ASN A 400 2.91 10.68 -1.64
C ASN A 400 4.33 10.36 -2.09
N TRP A 401 5.29 10.25 -1.17
CA TRP A 401 6.64 9.80 -1.49
C TRP A 401 6.65 8.41 -2.13
N LEU A 402 5.84 7.46 -1.63
CA LEU A 402 5.73 6.12 -2.23
C LEU A 402 5.22 6.15 -3.67
N ARG A 403 4.36 7.12 -4.06
CA ARG A 403 3.91 7.29 -5.45
C ARG A 403 5.05 7.79 -6.35
N VAL A 404 5.80 8.81 -5.91
CA VAL A 404 6.96 9.33 -6.66
C VAL A 404 8.08 8.29 -6.73
N ALA A 405 8.30 7.53 -5.66
CA ALA A 405 9.24 6.41 -5.62
C ALA A 405 8.80 5.22 -6.49
N ALA A 406 7.49 5.01 -6.71
CA ALA A 406 7.00 4.02 -7.65
C ALA A 406 7.23 4.45 -9.11
N TRP A 407 6.92 5.72 -9.42
CA TRP A 407 7.21 6.33 -10.72
C TRP A 407 8.71 6.31 -11.07
N ILE A 408 9.58 6.68 -10.13
CA ILE A 408 11.02 6.83 -10.43
C ILE A 408 11.69 5.49 -10.78
N VAL A 409 11.17 4.37 -10.29
CA VAL A 409 11.63 3.01 -10.63
C VAL A 409 11.46 2.70 -12.11
N ASP A 410 10.35 3.14 -12.70
CA ASP A 410 10.10 2.96 -14.12
C ASP A 410 10.84 4.02 -14.95
N ALA A 411 10.96 5.27 -14.45
CA ALA A 411 11.73 6.33 -15.10
C ALA A 411 13.24 6.03 -15.17
N TYR A 412 13.83 5.45 -14.11
CA TYR A 412 15.20 4.92 -14.09
C TYR A 412 15.46 3.93 -15.24
N ARG A 413 14.46 3.09 -15.55
CA ARG A 413 14.46 2.12 -16.66
C ARG A 413 14.09 2.72 -18.01
N GLY A 414 14.02 4.05 -18.13
CA GLY A 414 13.71 4.75 -19.38
C GLY A 414 12.22 4.82 -19.74
N SER A 415 11.31 4.61 -18.77
CA SER A 415 9.89 4.91 -19.01
C SER A 415 9.67 6.41 -19.25
N PRO A 416 8.95 6.80 -20.31
CA PRO A 416 8.63 8.19 -20.61
C PRO A 416 7.34 8.66 -19.90
N VAL A 417 6.69 7.87 -19.03
CA VAL A 417 5.50 8.36 -18.32
C VAL A 417 5.92 9.55 -17.44
N ARG A 418 5.32 10.74 -17.65
CA ARG A 418 5.68 11.93 -16.87
C ARG A 418 5.17 11.78 -15.43
N LEU A 419 5.82 12.44 -14.49
CA LEU A 419 5.42 12.43 -13.08
C LEU A 419 3.97 12.90 -12.89
N VAL A 420 3.54 13.92 -13.64
CA VAL A 420 2.15 14.41 -13.65
C VAL A 420 1.16 13.36 -14.18
N ASP A 421 1.46 12.72 -15.32
CA ASP A 421 0.62 11.68 -15.92
C ASP A 421 0.48 10.49 -14.96
N TYR A 422 1.60 10.05 -14.37
CA TYR A 422 1.65 8.94 -13.43
C TYR A 422 0.81 9.21 -12.18
N LEU A 423 0.94 10.39 -11.57
CA LEU A 423 0.18 10.74 -10.37
C LEU A 423 -1.33 10.85 -10.66
N TRP A 424 -1.71 11.33 -11.84
CA TRP A 424 -3.10 11.38 -12.31
C TRP A 424 -3.70 9.98 -12.50
N ASP A 425 -3.03 9.10 -13.24
CA ASP A 425 -3.50 7.73 -13.45
C ASP A 425 -3.43 6.87 -12.18
N TYR A 426 -2.46 7.12 -11.28
CA TYR A 426 -2.42 6.52 -9.95
C TYR A 426 -3.61 6.97 -9.08
N GLN A 427 -3.97 8.26 -9.11
CA GLN A 427 -5.15 8.75 -8.38
C GLN A 427 -6.45 8.11 -8.91
N ARG A 428 -6.58 7.95 -10.24
CA ARG A 428 -7.68 7.18 -10.84
C ARG A 428 -7.66 5.71 -10.40
N TRP A 429 -6.49 5.08 -10.33
CA TRP A 429 -6.33 3.71 -9.84
C TRP A 429 -6.86 3.53 -8.41
N VAL A 430 -6.41 4.40 -7.49
CA VAL A 430 -6.84 4.43 -6.08
C VAL A 430 -8.36 4.55 -5.98
N VAL A 431 -8.97 5.46 -6.75
CA VAL A 431 -10.43 5.68 -6.75
C VAL A 431 -11.20 4.46 -7.30
N CYS A 432 -10.72 3.83 -8.38
CA CYS A 432 -11.39 2.67 -8.97
C CYS A 432 -11.23 1.37 -8.18
N HIS A 433 -10.10 1.16 -7.48
CA HIS A 433 -9.75 -0.14 -6.88
C HIS A 433 -9.65 -0.13 -5.35
N GLY A 434 -9.63 1.04 -4.71
CA GLY A 434 -9.52 1.17 -3.26
C GLY A 434 -8.14 0.82 -2.67
N GLU A 435 -7.14 0.59 -3.52
CA GLU A 435 -5.76 0.34 -3.11
C GLU A 435 -5.05 1.67 -2.81
N SER A 436 -4.50 1.83 -1.59
CA SER A 436 -4.03 3.14 -1.11
C SER A 436 -2.51 3.35 -1.14
N GLU A 437 -1.72 2.29 -1.31
CA GLU A 437 -0.26 2.35 -1.37
C GLU A 437 0.30 1.38 -2.43
N PRO A 438 1.34 1.76 -3.19
CA PRO A 438 2.00 0.85 -4.10
C PRO A 438 2.90 -0.12 -3.32
N PHE A 439 2.51 -1.39 -3.28
CA PHE A 439 3.26 -2.43 -2.58
C PHE A 439 4.64 -2.68 -3.20
N HIS A 440 5.59 -3.13 -2.38
CA HIS A 440 6.96 -3.53 -2.77
C HIS A 440 7.88 -2.47 -3.42
N VAL A 441 7.44 -1.21 -3.57
CA VAL A 441 8.26 -0.11 -4.16
C VAL A 441 9.68 -0.07 -3.61
N TYR A 442 9.88 -0.11 -2.29
CA TYR A 442 11.22 -0.19 -1.68
C TYR A 442 12.10 -1.31 -2.26
N GLN A 443 11.55 -2.51 -2.45
CA GLN A 443 12.32 -3.65 -2.93
C GLN A 443 12.69 -3.48 -4.40
N HIS A 444 11.78 -2.93 -5.22
CA HIS A 444 12.04 -2.65 -6.63
C HIS A 444 13.03 -1.48 -6.79
N LEU A 445 12.89 -0.43 -5.98
CA LEU A 445 13.73 0.77 -5.97
C LEU A 445 15.17 0.46 -5.56
N HIS A 446 15.39 -0.34 -4.51
CA HIS A 446 16.73 -0.81 -4.20
C HIS A 446 17.29 -1.75 -5.28
N GLY A 447 16.46 -2.60 -5.90
CA GLY A 447 16.88 -3.46 -7.01
C GLY A 447 17.38 -2.67 -8.21
N VAL A 448 16.57 -1.75 -8.76
CA VAL A 448 16.96 -0.92 -9.90
C VAL A 448 18.17 -0.03 -9.59
N TRP A 449 18.27 0.48 -8.37
CA TRP A 449 19.45 1.26 -8.00
C TRP A 449 20.71 0.40 -7.84
N GLN A 450 20.58 -0.86 -7.45
CA GLN A 450 21.70 -1.82 -7.45
C GLN A 450 22.14 -2.09 -8.90
N ASP A 451 21.20 -2.38 -9.81
CA ASP A 451 21.45 -2.52 -11.26
C ASP A 451 22.25 -1.30 -11.81
N ILE A 452 21.83 -0.08 -11.42
CA ILE A 452 22.47 1.20 -11.77
C ILE A 452 23.87 1.37 -11.15
N THR A 453 24.05 0.96 -9.89
CA THR A 453 25.31 1.17 -9.16
C THR A 453 26.39 0.20 -9.63
N ASP A 454 26.01 -1.03 -9.97
CA ASP A 454 26.93 -2.07 -10.41
C ASP A 454 27.37 -1.88 -11.87
N ASN A 455 26.45 -1.48 -12.76
CA ASN A 455 26.75 -1.29 -14.19
C ASN A 455 26.07 -0.02 -14.77
N PRO A 456 26.53 1.19 -14.43
CA PRO A 456 25.86 2.45 -14.79
C PRO A 456 25.75 2.68 -16.31
N ASP A 457 26.78 2.33 -17.09
CA ASP A 457 26.75 2.47 -18.55
C ASP A 457 25.75 1.51 -19.20
N GLU A 458 25.60 0.29 -18.67
CA GLU A 458 24.63 -0.70 -19.13
C GLU A 458 23.21 -0.28 -18.73
N ALA A 459 23.00 0.18 -17.50
CA ALA A 459 21.71 0.71 -17.05
C ALA A 459 21.28 1.93 -17.89
N ALA A 460 22.20 2.84 -18.21
CA ALA A 460 21.95 3.96 -19.09
C ALA A 460 21.65 3.53 -20.54
N ALA A 461 22.34 2.49 -21.05
CA ALA A 461 22.08 1.92 -22.37
C ALA A 461 20.72 1.19 -22.44
N ALA A 462 20.37 0.42 -21.42
CA ALA A 462 19.09 -0.26 -21.29
C ALA A 462 17.93 0.75 -21.17
N ALA A 463 18.12 1.83 -20.41
CA ALA A 463 17.15 2.92 -20.33
C ALA A 463 16.94 3.62 -21.68
N ARG A 464 18.00 3.92 -22.43
CA ARG A 464 17.90 4.45 -23.81
C ARG A 464 17.22 3.48 -24.76
N MET A 465 17.58 2.19 -24.73
CA MET A 465 17.01 1.18 -25.62
C MET A 465 15.54 0.87 -25.30
N ASN A 466 15.14 0.81 -24.03
CA ASN A 466 13.73 0.61 -23.66
C ASN A 466 12.86 1.75 -24.20
N ARG A 467 13.33 2.98 -24.00
CA ARG A 467 12.79 4.23 -24.54
C ARG A 467 12.68 4.26 -26.07
N GLU A 468 13.77 3.97 -26.79
CA GLU A 468 13.77 3.91 -28.27
C GLU A 468 12.74 2.87 -28.78
N ASN A 469 12.59 1.76 -28.06
CA ASN A 469 11.52 0.80 -28.33
C ASN A 469 10.13 1.36 -27.98
N MET A 470 9.96 2.18 -26.93
CA MET A 470 8.70 2.87 -26.66
C MET A 470 8.29 3.81 -27.79
N ASP A 471 9.20 4.63 -28.29
CA ASP A 471 8.94 5.58 -29.38
C ASP A 471 8.58 4.86 -30.69
N LYS A 472 9.20 3.70 -30.94
CA LYS A 472 8.86 2.77 -32.04
C LYS A 472 7.51 2.08 -31.86
N TRP A 473 7.18 1.63 -30.65
CA TRP A 473 6.02 0.77 -30.38
C TRP A 473 4.74 1.52 -30.04
N LEU A 474 4.82 2.74 -29.50
CA LEU A 474 3.66 3.54 -29.12
C LEU A 474 2.74 3.86 -30.32
N PRO A 475 3.23 4.16 -31.55
CA PRO A 475 2.38 4.26 -32.73
C PRO A 475 1.70 2.94 -33.13
N GLU A 476 2.37 1.79 -32.95
CA GLU A 476 1.77 0.48 -33.23
C GLU A 476 0.61 0.19 -32.26
N VAL A 477 0.80 0.48 -30.97
CA VAL A 477 -0.24 0.34 -29.94
C VAL A 477 -1.39 1.32 -30.19
N HIS A 478 -1.10 2.57 -30.54
CA HIS A 478 -2.12 3.58 -30.88
C HIS A 478 -3.00 3.13 -32.05
N ALA A 479 -2.40 2.56 -33.10
CA ALA A 479 -3.12 2.00 -34.25
C ALA A 479 -3.97 0.75 -33.92
N ILE A 480 -3.69 0.07 -32.80
CA ILE A 480 -4.54 -0.99 -32.25
C ILE A 480 -5.68 -0.40 -31.40
N LEU A 481 -5.44 0.68 -30.64
CA LEU A 481 -6.46 1.34 -29.82
C LEU A 481 -7.51 2.13 -30.62
N THR A 482 -7.21 2.47 -31.88
CA THR A 482 -8.18 3.02 -32.85
C THR A 482 -9.08 1.96 -33.51
N GLN A 483 -8.91 0.66 -33.19
CA GLN A 483 -9.79 -0.41 -33.65
C GLN A 483 -11.05 -0.55 -32.78
N PRO A 484 -12.12 -1.22 -33.25
CA PRO A 484 -13.30 -1.52 -32.43
C PRO A 484 -12.91 -2.28 -31.15
N PRO A 485 -13.44 -1.90 -29.96
CA PRO A 485 -13.00 -2.42 -28.66
C PRO A 485 -12.90 -3.94 -28.54
N ASP A 486 -13.85 -4.68 -29.14
CA ASP A 486 -13.92 -6.14 -29.10
C ASP A 486 -12.69 -6.85 -29.70
N ASN A 487 -11.92 -6.16 -30.56
CA ASN A 487 -10.70 -6.70 -31.16
C ASN A 487 -9.42 -6.34 -30.37
N VAL A 488 -9.46 -5.34 -29.49
CA VAL A 488 -8.27 -4.69 -28.93
C VAL A 488 -7.44 -5.64 -28.05
N GLU A 489 -8.07 -6.39 -27.15
CA GLU A 489 -7.37 -7.35 -26.29
C GLU A 489 -6.58 -8.41 -27.08
N LEU A 490 -7.21 -8.94 -28.14
CA LEU A 490 -6.64 -9.97 -29.00
C LEU A 490 -5.53 -9.42 -29.90
N LEU A 491 -5.71 -8.21 -30.45
CA LEU A 491 -4.69 -7.54 -31.25
C LEU A 491 -3.47 -7.20 -30.40
N LEU A 492 -3.65 -6.70 -29.17
CA LEU A 492 -2.54 -6.45 -28.23
C LEU A 492 -1.86 -7.74 -27.78
N GLU A 493 -2.60 -8.81 -27.48
CA GLU A 493 -2.01 -10.11 -27.09
C GLU A 493 -1.17 -10.72 -28.23
N ASN A 494 -1.64 -10.63 -29.48
CA ASN A 494 -0.87 -11.05 -30.66
C ASN A 494 0.34 -10.14 -30.91
N TRP A 495 0.17 -8.83 -30.77
CA TRP A 495 1.25 -7.84 -30.97
C TRP A 495 2.36 -7.96 -29.94
N VAL A 496 2.04 -8.23 -28.67
CA VAL A 496 3.00 -8.50 -27.60
C VAL A 496 3.90 -9.68 -27.97
N ARG A 497 3.33 -10.78 -28.45
CA ARG A 497 4.07 -12.03 -28.74
C ARG A 497 4.81 -12.05 -30.08
N ARG A 498 4.57 -11.07 -30.96
CA ARG A 498 5.06 -11.06 -32.35
C ARG A 498 6.56 -11.30 -32.52
N GLU A 499 7.37 -10.79 -31.58
CA GLU A 499 8.83 -10.80 -31.65
C GLU A 499 9.49 -11.62 -30.53
N GLY A 500 8.75 -12.56 -29.92
CA GLY A 500 9.27 -13.49 -28.92
C GLY A 500 9.40 -12.94 -27.50
N ASN A 501 9.82 -13.83 -26.59
CA ASN A 501 9.74 -13.62 -25.13
C ASN A 501 10.55 -12.42 -24.63
N ASP A 502 11.69 -12.12 -25.26
CA ASP A 502 12.63 -11.07 -24.84
C ASP A 502 11.99 -9.67 -24.86
N HIS A 503 10.98 -9.47 -25.72
CA HIS A 503 10.23 -8.21 -25.82
C HIS A 503 8.84 -8.26 -25.17
N THR A 504 8.30 -9.45 -24.87
CA THR A 504 6.95 -9.65 -24.28
C THR A 504 6.69 -8.74 -23.09
N LYS A 505 7.63 -8.66 -22.14
CA LYS A 505 7.47 -7.86 -20.91
C LYS A 505 7.41 -6.35 -21.19
N GLY A 506 8.32 -5.83 -22.02
CA GLY A 506 8.35 -4.41 -22.40
C GLY A 506 7.07 -4.03 -23.15
N ARG A 507 6.71 -4.80 -24.18
CA ARG A 507 5.47 -4.62 -24.95
C ARG A 507 4.22 -4.64 -24.07
N THR A 508 4.14 -5.57 -23.12
CA THR A 508 3.00 -5.68 -22.19
C THR A 508 2.87 -4.45 -21.28
N ILE A 509 3.98 -3.88 -20.79
CA ILE A 509 3.98 -2.62 -20.02
C ILE A 509 3.51 -1.45 -20.88
N ILE A 510 3.95 -1.39 -22.13
CA ILE A 510 3.70 -0.23 -23.03
C ILE A 510 2.27 -0.26 -23.56
N ALA A 511 1.74 -1.45 -23.87
CA ALA A 511 0.32 -1.65 -24.16
C ALA A 511 -0.56 -1.26 -22.98
N ARG A 512 -0.18 -1.62 -21.74
CA ARG A 512 -0.86 -1.14 -20.52
C ARG A 512 -0.84 0.40 -20.44
N ASP A 513 0.32 1.02 -20.55
CA ASP A 513 0.47 2.47 -20.27
C ASP A 513 -0.18 3.36 -21.33
N ALA A 514 -0.13 2.98 -22.61
CA ALA A 514 -0.85 3.68 -23.67
C ALA A 514 -2.38 3.52 -23.52
N TRP A 515 -2.85 2.31 -23.22
CA TRP A 515 -4.28 2.02 -23.10
C TRP A 515 -4.87 2.57 -21.78
N ALA A 516 -4.09 2.64 -20.71
CA ALA A 516 -4.55 3.11 -19.39
C ALA A 516 -5.06 4.55 -19.40
N ARG A 517 -4.42 5.41 -20.21
CA ARG A 517 -4.81 6.81 -20.40
C ARG A 517 -6.30 6.93 -20.78
N VAL A 518 -6.74 6.14 -21.76
CA VAL A 518 -8.11 6.15 -22.30
C VAL A 518 -9.06 5.18 -21.59
N ALA A 519 -8.60 4.00 -21.15
CA ALA A 519 -9.44 2.96 -20.56
C ALA A 519 -8.72 2.14 -19.45
N LEU A 520 -8.24 2.83 -18.41
CA LEU A 520 -7.56 2.31 -17.21
C LEU A 520 -7.95 0.89 -16.78
N ASN A 521 -9.24 0.64 -16.52
CA ASN A 521 -9.72 -0.63 -15.99
C ASN A 521 -9.54 -1.80 -16.98
N ALA A 522 -9.71 -1.55 -18.29
CA ALA A 522 -9.50 -2.56 -19.32
C ALA A 522 -8.00 -2.86 -19.49
N ALA A 523 -7.18 -1.80 -19.61
CA ALA A 523 -5.73 -1.90 -19.74
C ALA A 523 -5.07 -2.72 -18.63
N TYR A 524 -5.46 -2.50 -17.37
CA TYR A 524 -4.93 -3.24 -16.23
C TYR A 524 -5.52 -4.66 -16.12
N SER A 525 -6.81 -4.86 -16.43
CA SER A 525 -7.42 -6.20 -16.47
C SER A 525 -6.71 -7.11 -17.49
N TRP A 526 -6.44 -6.58 -18.68
CA TRP A 526 -5.65 -7.24 -19.71
C TRP A 526 -4.20 -7.46 -19.29
N PHE A 527 -3.54 -6.46 -18.69
CA PHE A 527 -2.15 -6.55 -18.21
C PHE A 527 -1.97 -7.67 -17.17
N TYR A 528 -2.82 -7.74 -16.14
CA TYR A 528 -2.78 -8.83 -15.16
C TYR A 528 -3.07 -10.19 -15.80
N THR A 529 -3.96 -10.25 -16.79
CA THR A 529 -4.23 -11.47 -17.56
C THR A 529 -2.99 -11.94 -18.33
N MET A 530 -2.25 -11.03 -18.98
CA MET A 530 -1.02 -11.34 -19.70
C MET A 530 0.10 -11.78 -18.75
N MET A 531 0.42 -10.99 -17.72
CA MET A 531 1.43 -11.34 -16.72
C MET A 531 1.13 -12.67 -16.01
N SER A 532 -0.15 -13.03 -15.85
CA SER A 532 -0.55 -14.34 -15.30
C SER A 532 -0.35 -15.50 -16.29
N LYS A 533 -0.52 -15.29 -17.60
CA LYS A 533 -0.22 -16.30 -18.63
C LYS A 533 1.28 -16.60 -18.67
N ASP A 534 2.11 -15.56 -18.68
CA ASP A 534 3.57 -15.67 -18.76
C ASP A 534 4.20 -16.32 -17.50
N SER A 535 3.50 -16.31 -16.37
CA SER A 535 3.93 -16.95 -15.12
C SER A 535 3.67 -18.48 -15.07
N ASN A 536 3.13 -19.09 -16.12
CA ASN A 536 2.76 -20.51 -16.18
C ASN A 536 3.47 -21.29 -17.31
N ASN A 537 4.39 -20.67 -18.04
CA ASN A 537 5.20 -21.25 -19.12
C ASN A 537 6.68 -21.30 -18.73
#